data_AF-A0A2A5KIS9-F1
#
_entry.id   AF-A0A2A5KIS9-F1
#
_cell.length_a   1.000
_cell.length_b   1.000
_cell.length_c   1.000
_cell.angle_alpha   90.00
_cell.angle_beta   90.00
_cell.angle_gamma   90.00
#
_symmetry.space_group_name_H-M   'P 1'
#
loop_
_entity.id
_entity.type
_entity.pdbx_description
1 polymer ?
#
loop_
_entity_poly.entity_id
_entity_poly.type
_entity_poly.pdbx_seq_one_letter_code
_entity_poly.pdbx_strand_id
1 'polypeptide(L)' 'MGPARFGALPVTMAQIADDADLYAVGLSSFALVQLMLGIEEAYDIALPDDLLNRKFFASIDAIAKDGWHDTG' A
#
# COMPACT_ATOMS: atom_id res chain seq x y z
N MET A 1 10.29 -7.50 -21.35
CA MET A 1 9.88 -6.88 -20.07
C MET A 1 8.82 -7.79 -19.45
N GLY A 2 9.18 -8.64 -18.49
CA GLY A 2 8.22 -9.52 -17.82
C GLY A 2 7.49 -8.77 -16.71
N PRO A 3 6.25 -9.13 -16.34
CA PRO A 3 5.51 -8.40 -15.32
C PRO A 3 6.24 -8.52 -13.98
N ALA A 4 6.62 -7.38 -13.41
CA ALA A 4 7.18 -7.31 -12.08
C ALA A 4 6.12 -7.80 -11.08
N ARG A 5 6.40 -8.92 -10.42
CA ARG A 5 5.56 -9.44 -9.33
C ARG A 5 5.99 -8.76 -8.04
N PHE A 6 5.55 -7.53 -7.84
CA PHE A 6 5.70 -6.84 -6.56
C PHE A 6 4.81 -7.52 -5.51
N GLY A 7 5.41 -7.88 -4.37
CA GLY A 7 4.70 -8.31 -3.16
C GLY A 7 3.74 -9.49 -3.35
N ALA A 8 4.22 -10.72 -3.15
CA ALA A 8 3.34 -11.87 -2.96
C ALA A 8 2.54 -11.71 -1.65
N LEU A 9 1.41 -11.01 -1.70
CA LEU A 9 0.38 -11.16 -0.67
C LEU A 9 -0.19 -12.58 -0.83
N PRO A 10 -0.20 -13.41 0.23
CA PRO A 10 -0.75 -14.77 0.18
C PRO A 10 -2.27 -14.79 -0.11
N VAL A 11 -2.90 -13.62 -0.07
CA VAL A 11 -4.29 -13.34 -0.43
C VAL A 11 -4.31 -12.44 -1.66
N THR A 12 -5.15 -12.79 -2.64
CA THR A 12 -5.39 -11.90 -3.78
C THR A 12 -5.97 -10.59 -3.25
N MET A 13 -5.38 -9.44 -3.58
CA MET A 13 -5.84 -8.11 -3.12
C MET A 13 -7.36 -7.91 -3.31
N ALA A 14 -7.95 -8.59 -4.29
CA ALA A 14 -9.40 -8.63 -4.55
C ALA A 14 -10.27 -9.18 -3.40
N GLN A 15 -9.71 -9.74 -2.33
CA GLN A 15 -10.45 -10.28 -1.18
C GLN A 15 -10.27 -9.48 0.11
N ILE A 16 -9.46 -8.42 0.09
CA ILE A 16 -9.25 -7.56 1.25
C ILE A 16 -10.28 -6.42 1.16
N ALA A 17 -11.13 -6.28 2.17
CA ALA A 17 -12.05 -5.14 2.25
C ALA A 17 -11.25 -3.84 2.41
N ASP A 18 -11.76 -2.74 1.87
CA ASP A 18 -11.01 -1.48 1.84
C ASP A 18 -10.69 -0.95 3.26
N ASP A 19 -11.53 -1.29 4.24
CA ASP A 19 -11.40 -0.95 5.66
C ASP A 19 -10.65 -1.99 6.50
N ALA A 20 -10.22 -3.10 5.90
CA ALA A 20 -9.59 -4.20 6.63
C ALA A 20 -8.21 -3.79 7.18
N ASP A 21 -7.91 -4.24 8.41
CA ASP A 21 -6.58 -4.08 9.01
C ASP A 21 -5.57 -4.97 8.28
N LEU A 22 -4.70 -4.34 7.49
CA LEU A 22 -3.70 -5.02 6.66
C LEU A 22 -2.73 -5.84 7.51
N TYR A 23 -2.37 -5.38 8.71
CA TYR A 23 -1.50 -6.14 9.61
C TYR A 23 -2.23 -7.37 10.15
N ALA A 24 -3.52 -7.26 10.45
CA ALA A 24 -4.33 -8.38 10.94
C ALA A 24 -4.51 -9.48 9.87
N VAL A 25 -4.56 -9.11 8.58
CA VAL A 25 -4.62 -10.07 7.47
C VAL A 25 -3.24 -10.59 7.02
N GLY A 26 -2.17 -10.22 7.75
CA GLY A 26 -0.84 -10.81 7.57
C GLY A 26 0.13 -9.97 6.74
N LEU A 27 -0.09 -8.65 6.61
CA LEU A 27 0.89 -7.76 6.00
C LEU A 27 2.19 -7.75 6.83
N SER A 28 3.23 -8.37 6.27
CA SER A 28 4.57 -8.35 6.86
C SER A 28 5.30 -7.05 6.52
N SER A 29 6.35 -6.73 7.28
CA SER A 29 7.21 -5.56 6.99
C SER A 29 7.78 -5.58 5.57
N PHE A 30 8.07 -6.77 5.02
CA PHE A 30 8.54 -6.90 3.63
C PHE A 30 7.42 -6.61 2.62
N ALA A 31 6.20 -7.09 2.87
CA ALA A 31 5.05 -6.82 2.00
C ALA A 31 4.69 -5.33 2.00
N LEU A 32 4.86 -4.64 3.12
CA LEU A 32 4.67 -3.20 3.25
C LEU A 32 5.65 -2.39 2.37
N VAL A 33 6.94 -2.76 2.38
CA VAL A 33 7.95 -2.12 1.51
C VAL A 33 7.63 -2.37 0.03
N GLN A 34 7.22 -3.59 -0.33
CA GLN A 34 6.82 -3.91 -1.70
C GLN A 34 5.58 -3.14 -2.15
N LEU A 35 4.61 -2.93 -1.25
CA LEU A 35 3.42 -2.12 -1.50
C LEU A 35 3.77 -0.66 -1.75
N MET A 36 4.63 -0.09 -0.90
CA MET A 36 5.13 1.29 -1.06
C MET A 36 5.79 1.49 -2.42
N LEU A 37 6.76 0.62 -2.77
CA LEU A 37 7.46 0.69 -4.07
C LEU A 37 6.49 0.54 -5.26
N GLY A 38 5.49 -0.33 -5.14
CA GLY A 38 4.48 -0.51 -6.17
C GLY A 38 3.59 0.71 -6.37
N ILE A 39 3.26 1.45 -5.30
CA ILE A 39 2.50 2.71 -5.38
C ILE A 39 3.36 3.79 -6.04
N GLU A 40 4.60 3.95 -5.60
CA GLU A 40 5.55 4.92 -6.16
C GLU A 40 5.77 4.70 -7.66
N GLU A 41 5.98 3.46 -8.09
CA GLU A 41 6.15 3.11 -9.50
C GLU A 41 4.87 3.30 -10.33
N ALA A 42 3.71 2.90 -9.80
CA ALA A 42 2.44 2.97 -10.54
C ALA A 42 1.98 4.41 -10.79
N TYR A 43 2.32 5.33 -9.89
CA TYR A 43 1.89 6.72 -9.95
C TYR A 43 3.02 7.72 -10.23
N ASP A 44 4.26 7.24 -10.38
CA ASP A 44 5.46 8.06 -10.59
C ASP A 44 5.63 9.15 -9.50
N ILE A 45 5.38 8.76 -8.25
CA ILE A 45 5.49 9.60 -7.05
C ILE A 45 6.51 9.03 -6.06
N ALA A 46 6.97 9.86 -5.14
CA ALA A 46 7.70 9.42 -3.95
C ALA A 46 6.82 9.62 -2.71
N LEU A 47 6.64 8.57 -1.91
CA LEU A 47 5.88 8.66 -0.66
C LEU A 47 6.77 9.30 0.43
N PRO A 48 6.33 10.38 1.08
CA PRO A 48 7.11 10.99 2.16
C PRO A 48 7.25 10.04 3.36
N ASP A 49 8.43 10.03 3.98
CA ASP A 49 8.77 9.17 5.12
C ASP A 49 7.78 9.32 6.30
N ASP A 50 7.21 10.51 6.48
CA ASP A 50 6.21 10.79 7.54
C ASP A 50 4.91 9.98 7.34
N LEU A 51 4.59 9.61 6.10
CA LEU A 51 3.48 8.70 5.77
C LEU A 51 3.87 7.23 5.93
N LEU A 52 5.15 6.89 6.08
CA LEU A 52 5.61 5.50 6.24
C LEU A 52 5.41 4.98 7.68
N ASN A 53 4.19 5.12 8.19
CA ASN A 53 3.82 4.75 9.54
C ASN A 53 2.66 3.74 9.56
N ARG A 54 2.46 3.12 10.72
CA ARG A 54 1.45 2.07 10.90
C ARG A 54 0.02 2.52 10.59
N LYS A 55 -0.32 3.82 10.74
CA LYS A 55 -1.66 4.33 10.45
C LYS A 55 -1.93 4.42 8.96
N PHE A 56 -0.96 4.89 8.18
CA PHE A 56 -1.12 5.02 6.73
C PHE A 56 -1.32 3.66 6.06
N PHE A 57 -0.56 2.65 6.50
CA PHE A 57 -0.68 1.27 6.02
C PHE A 57 -1.68 0.43 6.84
N ALA A 58 -2.55 1.05 7.63
CA ALA A 58 -3.52 0.29 8.43
C ALA A 58 -4.57 -0.38 7.54
N SER A 59 -5.03 0.29 6.48
CA SER A 59 -6.06 -0.21 5.56
C SER A 59 -5.87 0.38 4.16
N ILE A 60 -6.57 -0.16 3.16
CA ILE A 60 -6.57 0.40 1.80
C ILE A 60 -7.19 1.81 1.82
N ASP A 61 -8.26 2.00 2.60
CA ASP A 61 -8.91 3.29 2.81
C ASP A 61 -7.94 4.34 3.38
N ALA A 62 -7.06 3.96 4.31
CA ALA A 62 -6.06 4.88 4.86
C ALA A 62 -5.07 5.36 3.79
N ILE A 63 -4.60 4.44 2.94
CA ILE A 63 -3.71 4.75 1.81
C ILE A 63 -4.43 5.65 0.80
N ALA A 64 -5.69 5.34 0.45
CA ALA A 64 -6.46 6.09 -0.53
C ALA A 64 -6.82 7.50 -0.06
N LYS A 65 -7.10 7.65 1.24
CA LYS A 65 -7.58 8.91 1.83
C LYS A 65 -6.47 9.92 2.11
N ASP A 66 -5.29 9.43 2.52
CA ASP A 66 -4.15 10.30 2.86
C ASP A 66 -3.22 10.54 1.65
N GLY A 67 -3.33 9.74 0.58
CA GLY A 67 -2.47 9.82 -0.61
C GLY A 67 -2.86 10.85 -1.67
N TRP A 68 -4.11 11.34 -1.66
CA TRP A 68 -4.60 12.36 -2.60
C TRP A 68 -5.21 13.55 -1.85
N HIS A 69 -4.35 14.41 -1.30
CA HIS A 69 -4.74 15.80 -1.15
C HIS A 69 -4.71 16.45 -2.54
N ASP A 70 -5.88 16.55 -3.14
CA ASP A 70 -6.21 17.46 -4.24
C ASP A 70 -5.71 18.88 -3.90
N THR A 71 -4.47 19.20 -4.28
CA THR A 71 -4.08 20.58 -4.52
C THR A 71 -4.77 21.01 -5.81
N GLY A 72 -5.91 21.67 -5.66
CA GLY A 72 -6.60 22.36 -6.75
C GLY A 72 -5.78 23.47 -7.40
#